data_AF-A0A7J6QNP7-F1
#
_entry.id   AF-A0A7J6QNP7-F1
#
_cell.length_a   1.000
_cell.length_b   1.000
_cell.length_c   1.000
_cell.angle_alpha   90.00
_cell.angle_beta   90.00
_cell.angle_gamma   90.00
#
_symmetry.space_group_name_H-M   'P 1'
#
loop_
_entity.id
_entity.type
_entity.pdbx_description
1 polymer ?
#
loop_
_entity_poly.entity_id
_entity_poly.type
_entity_poly.pdbx_seq_one_letter_code
_entity_poly.pdbx_strand_id
1 'polypeptide(L)'
;TGDPPEDTRRLIDLIKPNERKFRPAFYFAVRETLVAKDLNQAQRVGHGETTGGRRYRVVSLDGKLVEISGVMSAGGRTAKGLFGAQRGKDPEAGSYQRLEQQVARLKQKMDELKATREKLTNERSDLQDMNRQMKATLADHEQREQQPVDLDAVKISIQQFDRQLEAIVCPELSDDEKKKVAMLDEKIEDKQGELNEIQAGVAELLEAIKLLKDKILRSEGDKTRAQKRKMEELKKSLEERRNHKRRMALNIRKARENAEKALEKAEQLRQDIETLEKEEEKRRPESEKLQEIALGLFEDHNQLLEQRKEQEKVVEELKEKVKQIRDEHQEVKKKEEDLKMNYEEK
;
A
#
# COMPACT_ATOMS: atom_id res chain seq x y z
N THR A 1 14.60 -48.77 36.03
CA THR A 1 13.42 -48.49 35.19
C THR A 1 12.33 -48.02 36.12
N GLY A 2 12.21 -46.70 36.28
CA GLY A 2 11.04 -46.09 36.91
C GLY A 2 10.16 -45.55 35.79
N ASP A 3 8.85 -45.72 35.92
CA ASP A 3 7.94 -45.24 34.89
C ASP A 3 8.02 -43.71 34.78
N PRO A 4 8.04 -43.17 33.55
CA PRO A 4 8.04 -41.74 33.34
C PRO A 4 6.78 -41.10 33.95
N PRO A 5 6.90 -39.90 34.53
CA PRO A 5 5.80 -39.24 35.20
C PRO A 5 4.67 -38.88 34.24
N GLU A 6 3.44 -38.94 34.74
CA GLU A 6 2.23 -38.45 34.05
C GLU A 6 2.04 -39.05 32.63
N ASP A 7 2.31 -40.35 32.45
CA ASP A 7 2.17 -41.08 31.16
C ASP A 7 2.97 -40.44 30.00
N THR A 8 4.08 -39.78 30.33
CA THR A 8 5.00 -39.25 29.32
C THR A 8 5.90 -40.35 28.76
N ARG A 9 6.56 -40.12 27.63
CA ARG A 9 7.53 -41.08 27.05
C ARG A 9 8.90 -40.44 26.92
N ARG A 10 9.96 -41.21 27.12
CA ARG A 10 11.32 -40.71 26.86
C ARG A 10 11.55 -40.62 25.36
N LEU A 11 12.03 -39.47 24.90
CA LEU A 11 12.28 -39.21 23.48
C LEU A 11 13.28 -40.22 22.88
N ILE A 12 14.29 -40.64 23.65
CA ILE A 12 15.27 -41.64 23.19
C ILE A 12 14.66 -43.01 22.89
N ASP A 13 13.57 -43.38 23.57
CA ASP A 13 12.90 -44.66 23.35
C ASP A 13 12.06 -44.65 22.06
N LEU A 14 11.71 -43.45 21.56
CA LEU A 14 11.02 -43.25 20.29
C LEU A 14 11.98 -43.19 19.10
N ILE A 15 13.26 -42.88 19.33
CA ILE A 15 14.28 -42.82 18.28
C ILE A 15 14.77 -44.23 17.97
N LYS A 16 14.65 -44.63 16.70
CA LYS A 16 15.17 -45.90 16.17
C LYS A 16 16.35 -45.62 15.21
N PRO A 17 17.61 -45.68 15.69
CA PRO A 17 18.77 -45.50 14.82
C PRO A 17 18.87 -46.64 13.81
N ASN A 18 19.26 -46.32 12.57
CA ASN A 18 19.52 -47.32 11.53
C ASN A 18 20.61 -48.32 11.97
N GLU A 19 21.64 -47.83 12.66
CA GLU A 19 22.69 -48.66 13.24
C GLU A 19 22.76 -48.49 14.76
N ARG A 20 22.72 -49.60 15.49
CA ARG A 20 22.68 -49.61 16.96
C ARG A 20 23.90 -48.92 17.60
N LYS A 21 25.05 -48.91 16.90
CA LYS A 21 26.29 -48.25 17.36
C LYS A 21 26.15 -46.75 17.57
N PHE A 22 25.18 -46.09 16.91
CA PHE A 22 24.93 -44.65 17.06
C PHE A 22 23.98 -44.30 18.21
N ARG A 23 23.38 -45.29 18.88
CA ARG A 23 22.47 -45.05 20.01
C ARG A 23 23.08 -44.17 21.13
N PRO A 24 24.38 -44.32 21.51
CA PRO A 24 25.01 -43.42 22.48
C PRO A 24 25.06 -41.95 22.03
N ALA A 25 25.28 -41.70 20.73
CA ALA A 25 25.31 -40.34 20.18
C ALA A 25 23.93 -39.66 20.23
N PHE A 26 22.87 -40.41 19.90
CA PHE A 26 21.50 -39.91 20.07
C PHE A 26 21.18 -39.62 21.53
N TYR A 27 21.56 -40.51 22.45
CA TYR A 27 21.36 -40.28 23.88
C TYR A 27 22.13 -39.05 24.39
N PHE A 28 23.34 -38.80 23.88
CA PHE A 28 24.10 -37.59 24.21
C PHE A 28 23.37 -36.30 23.80
N ALA A 29 22.70 -36.29 22.65
CA ALA A 29 21.97 -35.14 22.13
C ALA A 29 20.60 -34.92 22.82
N VAL A 30 19.80 -35.99 23.00
CA VAL A 30 18.46 -35.85 23.57
C VAL A 30 18.40 -36.03 25.09
N ARG A 31 19.39 -36.67 25.73
CA ARG A 31 19.44 -36.88 27.20
C ARG A 31 18.09 -37.40 27.75
N GLU A 32 17.78 -37.04 28.99
CA GLU A 32 16.51 -37.36 29.68
C GLU A 32 15.37 -36.43 29.22
N THR A 33 15.12 -36.34 27.92
CA THR A 33 13.99 -35.55 27.38
C THR A 33 12.72 -36.39 27.38
N LEU A 34 11.65 -35.81 27.94
CA LEU A 34 10.31 -36.38 27.94
C LEU A 34 9.46 -35.75 26.84
N VAL A 35 8.52 -36.53 26.32
CA VAL A 35 7.53 -36.10 25.33
C VAL A 35 6.17 -36.00 26.01
N ALA A 36 5.57 -34.81 25.94
CA ALA A 36 4.24 -34.48 26.45
C ALA A 36 3.25 -34.29 25.29
N LYS A 37 1.97 -34.52 25.56
CA LYS A 37 0.87 -34.37 24.59
C LYS A 37 0.65 -32.90 24.24
N ASP A 38 0.68 -32.02 25.24
CA ASP A 38 0.44 -30.58 25.10
C ASP A 38 1.39 -29.74 25.99
N LEU A 39 1.28 -28.41 25.86
CA LEU A 39 2.11 -27.47 26.61
C LEU A 39 1.82 -27.50 28.12
N ASN A 40 0.57 -27.72 28.52
CA ASN A 40 0.17 -27.69 29.92
C ASN A 40 0.78 -28.89 30.67
N GLN A 41 0.75 -30.07 30.06
CA GLN A 41 1.43 -31.25 30.56
C GLN A 41 2.96 -31.04 30.58
N ALA A 42 3.52 -30.40 29.54
CA ALA A 42 4.95 -30.09 29.50
C ALA A 42 5.39 -29.16 30.64
N GLN A 43 4.56 -28.18 31.01
CA GLN A 43 4.81 -27.27 32.13
C GLN A 43 4.78 -27.98 33.49
N ARG A 44 3.73 -28.76 33.78
CA ARG A 44 3.60 -29.48 35.05
C ARG A 44 4.78 -30.44 35.29
N VAL A 45 5.11 -31.23 34.27
CA VAL A 45 6.24 -32.19 34.35
C VAL A 45 7.59 -31.47 34.34
N GLY A 46 7.75 -30.42 33.53
CA GLY A 46 9.01 -29.69 33.40
C GLY A 46 9.40 -28.90 34.66
N HIS A 47 8.42 -28.27 35.31
CA HIS A 47 8.63 -27.54 36.57
C HIS A 47 8.65 -28.46 37.80
N GLY A 48 8.26 -29.72 37.64
CA GLY A 48 8.37 -30.76 38.66
C GLY A 48 7.20 -30.81 39.64
N GLU A 49 6.03 -30.29 39.24
CA GLU A 49 4.80 -30.26 40.03
C GLU A 49 4.27 -31.67 40.31
N THR A 50 4.42 -32.59 39.35
CA THR A 50 3.95 -33.98 39.44
C THR A 50 5.05 -34.99 39.82
N THR A 51 6.28 -34.54 40.02
CA THR A 51 7.48 -35.38 40.22
C THR A 51 8.20 -35.12 41.54
N GLY A 52 7.51 -34.51 42.52
CA GLY A 52 8.07 -34.22 43.84
C GLY A 52 9.24 -33.22 43.82
N GLY A 53 9.22 -32.25 42.89
CA GLY A 53 10.24 -31.21 42.76
C GLY A 53 11.36 -31.52 41.76
N ARG A 54 11.35 -32.70 41.13
CA ARG A 54 12.37 -33.06 40.12
C ARG A 54 11.99 -32.51 38.74
N ARG A 55 12.80 -31.60 38.21
CA ARG A 55 12.59 -30.99 36.89
C ARG A 55 13.10 -31.87 35.75
N TYR A 56 12.38 -31.83 34.62
CA TYR A 56 12.73 -32.57 33.40
C TYR A 56 12.75 -31.63 32.20
N ARG A 57 13.54 -31.98 31.18
CA ARG A 57 13.43 -31.33 29.87
C ARG A 57 12.25 -31.96 29.14
N VAL A 58 11.24 -31.18 28.77
CA VAL A 58 10.00 -31.72 28.17
C VAL A 58 9.68 -31.03 26.87
N VAL A 59 9.37 -31.80 25.83
CA VAL A 59 8.90 -31.30 24.53
C VAL A 59 7.47 -31.74 24.29
N SER A 60 6.61 -30.82 23.87
CA SER A 60 5.23 -31.12 23.46
C SER A 60 5.18 -31.62 22.02
N LEU A 61 4.10 -32.34 21.65
CA LEU A 61 3.87 -32.77 20.26
C LEU A 61 3.81 -31.60 19.27
N ASP A 62 3.36 -30.43 19.73
CA ASP A 62 3.32 -29.19 18.95
C ASP A 62 4.68 -28.49 18.82
N GLY A 63 5.77 -29.11 19.29
CA GLY A 63 7.14 -28.61 19.13
C GLY A 63 7.56 -27.52 20.10
N LYS A 64 6.78 -27.27 21.17
CA LYS A 64 7.17 -26.35 22.25
C LYS A 64 8.04 -27.09 23.27
N LEU A 65 9.14 -26.47 23.70
CA LEU A 65 10.13 -27.03 24.61
C LEU A 65 10.11 -26.29 25.96
N VAL A 66 10.18 -27.05 27.04
CA VAL A 66 10.42 -26.58 28.42
C VAL A 66 11.78 -27.12 28.87
N GLU A 67 12.73 -26.23 29.13
CA GLU A 67 14.03 -26.60 29.68
C GLU A 67 14.01 -26.78 31.19
N ILE A 68 14.99 -27.52 31.71
CA ILE A 68 15.22 -27.73 33.14
C ILE A 68 15.46 -26.38 33.87
N SER A 69 16.06 -25.41 33.16
CA SER A 69 16.27 -24.02 33.62
C SER A 69 14.96 -23.26 33.87
N GLY A 70 13.83 -23.77 33.37
CA GLY A 70 12.53 -23.08 33.39
C GLY A 70 12.31 -22.19 32.17
N VAL A 71 13.30 -22.08 31.27
CA VAL A 71 13.13 -21.36 29.99
C VAL A 71 12.20 -22.17 29.09
N MET A 72 11.21 -21.49 28.53
CA MET A 72 10.25 -22.07 27.60
C MET A 72 10.43 -21.45 26.21
N SER A 73 10.28 -22.25 25.15
CA SER A 73 10.25 -21.71 23.79
C SER A 73 8.97 -20.90 23.56
N ALA A 74 9.09 -19.57 23.47
CA ALA A 74 7.98 -18.66 23.23
C ALA A 74 7.89 -18.29 21.74
N GLY A 75 7.00 -18.97 21.00
CA GLY A 75 6.66 -18.64 19.62
C GLY A 75 7.74 -18.97 18.57
N GLY A 76 7.34 -18.91 17.29
CA GLY A 76 8.18 -19.23 16.14
C GLY A 76 7.67 -20.41 15.30
N ARG A 77 8.24 -20.58 14.11
CA ARG A 77 7.87 -21.66 13.19
C ARG A 77 8.56 -22.96 13.65
N THR A 78 7.77 -23.98 13.97
CA THR A 78 8.30 -25.30 14.36
C THR A 78 9.09 -25.93 13.22
N ALA A 79 10.33 -26.33 13.48
CA ALA A 79 11.12 -27.07 12.51
C ALA A 79 10.51 -28.45 12.25
N LYS A 80 10.21 -28.77 10.99
CA LYS A 80 9.69 -30.08 10.54
C LYS A 80 10.68 -30.70 9.55
N GLY A 81 10.82 -32.02 9.55
CA GLY A 81 11.60 -32.76 8.53
C GLY A 81 13.08 -33.04 8.86
N LEU A 82 13.52 -32.80 10.11
CA LEU A 82 14.89 -33.13 10.55
C LEU A 82 15.11 -34.64 10.82
N PHE A 83 14.03 -35.40 11.03
CA PHE A 83 14.07 -36.84 11.28
C PHE A 83 13.32 -37.59 10.16
N GLY A 84 13.96 -38.64 9.61
CA GLY A 84 13.39 -39.47 8.53
C GLY A 84 14.20 -39.45 7.22
N ALA A 85 14.02 -40.46 6.37
CA ALA A 85 14.74 -40.62 5.10
C ALA A 85 14.37 -39.57 4.02
N GLN A 86 13.33 -38.77 4.26
CA GLN A 86 13.06 -37.57 3.48
C GLN A 86 13.77 -36.39 4.15
N ARG A 87 15.07 -36.21 3.86
CA ARG A 87 15.65 -34.87 3.93
C ARG A 87 14.81 -34.02 2.98
N GLY A 88 14.00 -33.12 3.54
CA GLY A 88 13.29 -32.12 2.76
C GLY A 88 14.29 -31.47 1.81
N LYS A 89 14.03 -31.59 0.51
CA LYS A 89 14.75 -30.79 -0.49
C LYS A 89 14.63 -29.35 -0.03
N ASP A 90 15.76 -28.74 0.28
CA ASP A 90 15.84 -27.33 0.64
C ASP A 90 15.26 -26.52 -0.54
N PRO A 91 14.09 -25.87 -0.41
CA PRO A 91 13.43 -25.24 -1.55
C PRO A 91 14.12 -23.96 -2.04
N GLU A 92 15.19 -23.50 -1.38
CA GLU A 92 15.49 -22.07 -1.37
C GLU A 92 16.69 -21.59 -2.22
N ALA A 93 17.51 -22.47 -2.79
CA ALA A 93 18.66 -21.98 -3.58
C ALA A 93 18.24 -21.10 -4.79
N GLY A 94 17.04 -21.31 -5.34
CA GLY A 94 16.47 -20.47 -6.39
C GLY A 94 15.63 -19.28 -5.89
N SER A 95 15.19 -19.28 -4.63
CA SER A 95 14.39 -18.19 -4.05
C SER A 95 15.27 -17.02 -3.60
N TYR A 96 16.43 -17.30 -2.98
CA TYR A 96 17.36 -16.26 -2.53
C TYR A 96 17.88 -15.41 -3.69
N GLN A 97 18.28 -16.02 -4.81
CA GLN A 97 18.80 -15.25 -5.95
C GLN A 97 17.72 -14.38 -6.62
N ARG A 98 16.46 -14.81 -6.61
CA ARG A 98 15.32 -13.98 -7.07
C ARG A 98 15.05 -12.83 -6.11
N LEU A 99 15.16 -13.08 -4.80
CA LEU A 99 14.99 -12.08 -3.76
C LEU A 99 16.09 -11.02 -3.83
N GLU A 100 17.35 -11.43 -4.02
CA GLU A 100 18.48 -10.52 -4.24
C GLU A 100 18.29 -9.63 -5.47
N GLN A 101 17.83 -10.21 -6.59
CA GLN A 101 17.51 -9.43 -7.79
C GLN A 101 16.35 -8.45 -7.58
N GLN A 102 15.33 -8.83 -6.79
CA GLN A 102 14.24 -7.92 -6.42
C GLN A 102 14.74 -6.79 -5.52
N VAL A 103 15.56 -7.09 -4.52
CA VAL A 103 16.16 -6.10 -3.63
C VAL A 103 17.04 -5.13 -4.42
N ALA A 104 17.87 -5.62 -5.35
CA ALA A 104 18.70 -4.77 -6.20
C ALA A 104 17.85 -3.84 -7.08
N ARG A 105 16.77 -4.35 -7.69
CA ARG A 105 15.83 -3.53 -8.48
C ARG A 105 15.11 -2.48 -7.64
N LEU A 106 14.69 -2.84 -6.42
CA LEU A 106 14.04 -1.90 -5.51
C LEU A 106 14.99 -0.81 -5.04
N LYS A 107 16.26 -1.16 -4.74
CA LYS A 107 17.31 -0.18 -4.42
C LYS A 107 17.55 0.79 -5.58
N GLN A 108 17.72 0.28 -6.80
CA GLN A 108 17.89 1.13 -7.98
C GLN A 108 16.70 2.08 -8.16
N LYS A 109 15.47 1.58 -8.02
CA LYS A 109 14.26 2.40 -8.14
C LYS A 109 14.15 3.43 -7.01
N MET A 110 14.60 3.09 -5.81
CA MET A 110 14.68 4.03 -4.69
C MET A 110 15.67 5.17 -4.99
N ASP A 111 16.84 4.85 -5.55
CA ASP A 111 17.86 5.85 -5.88
C ASP A 111 17.40 6.76 -7.03
N GLU A 112 16.74 6.21 -8.05
CA GLU A 112 16.11 6.98 -9.14
C GLU A 112 15.04 7.95 -8.60
N LEU A 113 14.18 7.48 -7.68
CA LEU A 113 13.16 8.31 -7.04
C LEU A 113 13.76 9.40 -6.15
N LYS A 114 14.84 9.11 -5.41
CA LYS A 114 15.56 10.11 -4.61
C LYS A 114 16.16 11.20 -5.48
N ALA A 115 16.86 10.83 -6.56
CA ALA A 115 17.44 11.78 -7.49
C ALA A 115 16.35 12.66 -8.15
N THR A 116 15.21 12.07 -8.49
CA THR A 116 14.05 12.81 -9.03
C THR A 116 13.47 13.77 -8.00
N ARG A 117 13.36 13.34 -6.73
CA ARG A 117 12.88 14.19 -5.64
C ARG A 117 13.80 15.38 -5.40
N GLU A 118 15.11 15.16 -5.39
CA GLU A 118 16.10 16.24 -5.22
C GLU A 118 15.99 17.27 -6.35
N LYS A 119 15.90 16.84 -7.61
CA LYS A 119 15.68 17.74 -8.75
C LYS A 119 14.42 18.59 -8.60
N LEU A 120 13.29 17.96 -8.29
CA LEU A 120 12.02 18.66 -8.08
C LEU A 120 12.06 19.60 -6.87
N THR A 121 12.85 19.27 -5.84
CA THR A 121 13.01 20.13 -4.66
C THR A 121 13.79 21.39 -5.01
N ASN A 122 14.86 21.25 -5.80
CA ASN A 122 15.66 22.37 -6.27
C ASN A 122 14.84 23.27 -7.21
N GLU A 123 14.15 22.70 -8.20
CA GLU A 123 13.26 23.45 -9.10
C GLU A 123 12.17 24.21 -8.33
N ARG A 124 11.60 23.59 -7.28
CA ARG A 124 10.62 24.26 -6.43
C ARG A 124 11.24 25.44 -5.67
N SER A 125 12.47 25.30 -5.18
CA SER A 125 13.20 26.37 -4.50
C SER A 125 13.44 27.54 -5.45
N ASP A 126 13.95 27.26 -6.66
CA ASP A 126 14.24 28.28 -7.66
C ASP A 126 12.97 29.05 -8.07
N LEU A 127 11.85 28.34 -8.25
CA LEU A 127 10.56 28.95 -8.54
C LEU A 127 10.04 29.80 -7.38
N GLN A 128 10.26 29.39 -6.13
CA GLN A 128 9.89 30.17 -4.95
C GLN A 128 10.70 31.46 -4.84
N ASP A 129 12.01 31.39 -5.09
CA ASP A 129 12.88 32.56 -5.07
C ASP A 129 12.52 33.54 -6.20
N MET A 130 12.28 33.04 -7.41
CA MET A 130 11.82 33.86 -8.53
C MET A 130 10.48 34.54 -8.23
N ASN A 131 9.53 33.82 -7.63
CA ASN A 131 8.23 34.39 -7.25
C ASN A 131 8.37 35.48 -6.18
N ARG A 132 9.27 35.27 -5.20
CA ARG A 132 9.58 36.27 -4.18
C ARG A 132 10.19 37.53 -4.79
N GLN A 133 11.12 37.39 -5.73
CA GLN A 133 11.71 38.52 -6.46
C GLN A 133 10.66 39.29 -7.26
N MET A 134 9.80 38.59 -8.00
CA MET A 134 8.72 39.22 -8.77
C MET A 134 7.73 39.99 -7.88
N LYS A 135 7.40 39.45 -6.70
CA LYS A 135 6.54 40.16 -5.74
C LYS A 135 7.21 41.42 -5.19
N ALA A 136 8.51 41.36 -4.92
CA ALA A 136 9.26 42.52 -4.44
C ALA A 136 9.33 43.62 -5.51
N THR A 137 9.56 43.28 -6.78
CA THR A 137 9.58 44.26 -7.86
C THR A 137 8.21 44.84 -8.15
N LEU A 138 7.14 44.04 -8.08
CA LEU A 138 5.76 44.54 -8.18
C LEU A 138 5.43 45.53 -7.07
N ALA A 139 5.77 45.19 -5.82
CA ALA A 139 5.55 46.09 -4.69
C ALA A 139 6.33 47.42 -4.83
N ASP A 140 7.58 47.37 -5.30
CA ASP A 140 8.37 48.60 -5.57
C ASP A 140 7.73 49.45 -6.68
N HIS A 141 7.22 48.81 -7.74
CA HIS A 141 6.52 49.53 -8.82
C HIS A 141 5.20 50.16 -8.35
N GLU A 142 4.36 49.42 -7.63
CA GLU A 142 3.11 49.93 -7.06
C GLU A 142 3.36 51.09 -6.09
N GLN A 143 4.42 50.99 -5.27
CA GLN A 143 4.82 52.06 -4.35
C GLN A 143 5.28 53.31 -5.10
N ARG A 144 6.02 53.17 -6.21
CA ARG A 144 6.43 54.30 -7.06
C ARG A 144 5.28 54.95 -7.80
N GLU A 145 4.29 54.19 -8.26
CA GLU A 145 3.09 54.75 -8.89
C GLU A 145 2.22 55.52 -7.89
N GLN A 146 2.15 55.06 -6.64
CA GLN A 146 1.35 55.71 -5.59
C GLN A 146 2.04 56.87 -4.89
N GLN A 147 3.36 57.04 -5.07
CA GLN A 147 4.04 58.24 -4.58
C GLN A 147 3.66 59.42 -5.49
N PRO A 148 2.93 60.43 -4.98
CA PRO A 148 2.78 61.66 -5.72
C PRO A 148 4.19 62.25 -5.87
N VAL A 149 4.68 62.28 -7.12
CA VAL A 149 5.89 63.03 -7.42
C VAL A 149 5.55 64.48 -7.07
N ASP A 150 6.15 65.00 -6.00
CA ASP A 150 6.08 66.41 -5.67
C ASP A 150 6.85 67.16 -6.75
N LEU A 151 6.15 67.46 -7.85
CA LEU A 151 6.72 68.08 -9.03
C LEU A 151 7.36 69.43 -8.68
N ASP A 152 6.91 70.09 -7.62
CA ASP A 152 7.49 71.35 -7.18
C ASP A 152 8.79 71.12 -6.39
N ALA A 153 8.87 70.08 -5.55
CA ALA A 153 10.15 69.66 -4.95
C ALA A 153 11.17 69.22 -6.03
N VAL A 154 10.73 68.48 -7.05
CA VAL A 154 11.59 68.07 -8.18
C VAL A 154 12.06 69.27 -8.98
N LYS A 155 11.21 70.27 -9.26
CA LYS A 155 11.63 71.52 -9.91
C LYS A 155 12.65 72.29 -9.08
N ILE A 156 12.46 72.37 -7.76
CA ILE A 156 13.41 73.03 -6.85
C ILE A 156 14.75 72.28 -6.87
N SER A 157 14.74 70.94 -6.85
CA SER A 157 15.95 70.13 -6.99
C SER A 157 16.61 70.29 -8.36
N ILE A 158 15.85 70.33 -9.46
CA ILE A 158 16.40 70.60 -10.80
C ILE A 158 17.07 71.97 -10.82
N GLN A 159 16.44 73.02 -10.30
CA GLN A 159 17.05 74.35 -10.21
C GLN A 159 18.28 74.38 -9.30
N GLN A 160 18.30 73.61 -8.22
CA GLN A 160 19.48 73.44 -7.38
C GLN A 160 20.59 72.66 -8.11
N PHE A 161 20.25 71.62 -8.87
CA PHE A 161 21.20 70.85 -9.67
C PHE A 161 21.74 71.67 -10.84
N ASP A 162 20.93 72.52 -11.47
CA ASP A 162 21.36 73.46 -12.50
C ASP A 162 22.35 74.46 -11.91
N ARG A 163 22.04 75.02 -10.73
CA ARG A 163 22.98 75.88 -9.99
C ARG A 163 24.24 75.14 -9.54
N GLN A 164 24.12 73.87 -9.16
CA GLN A 164 25.27 73.03 -8.81
C GLN A 164 26.09 72.69 -10.05
N LEU A 165 25.48 72.42 -11.20
CA LEU A 165 26.16 72.20 -12.48
C LEU A 165 26.88 73.45 -12.95
N GLU A 166 26.26 74.62 -12.80
CA GLU A 166 26.90 75.93 -13.03
C GLU A 166 28.05 76.19 -12.05
N ALA A 167 27.96 75.67 -10.82
CA ALA A 167 29.02 75.78 -9.80
C ALA A 167 30.08 74.65 -9.87
N ILE A 168 29.78 73.54 -10.55
CA ILE A 168 30.71 72.45 -10.82
C ILE A 168 31.63 72.95 -11.93
N VAL A 169 32.79 73.46 -11.52
CA VAL A 169 33.95 73.46 -12.39
C VAL A 169 34.35 71.99 -12.52
N CYS A 170 34.07 71.35 -13.65
CA CYS A 170 34.61 70.03 -13.95
C CYS A 170 36.13 70.10 -13.73
N PRO A 171 36.70 69.31 -12.81
CA PRO A 171 38.15 69.22 -12.74
C PRO A 171 38.60 68.68 -14.09
N GLU A 172 39.25 69.53 -14.88
CA GLU A 172 39.92 69.06 -16.08
C GLU A 172 40.93 68.00 -15.65
N LEU A 173 40.97 66.87 -16.37
CA LEU A 173 41.96 65.83 -16.10
C LEU A 173 43.33 66.51 -15.96
N SER A 174 44.01 66.22 -14.86
CA SER A 174 45.40 66.64 -14.69
C SER A 174 46.20 66.15 -15.91
N ASP A 175 47.23 66.88 -16.31
CA ASP A 175 48.08 66.47 -17.44
C ASP A 175 48.61 65.04 -17.27
N ASP A 176 48.80 64.57 -16.03
CA ASP A 176 49.19 63.20 -15.72
C ASP A 176 48.08 62.17 -15.95
N GLU A 177 46.81 62.54 -15.74
CA GLU A 177 45.65 61.67 -15.99
C GLU A 177 45.35 61.58 -17.49
N LYS A 178 45.47 62.70 -18.23
CA LYS A 178 45.37 62.71 -19.71
C LYS A 178 46.42 61.81 -20.34
N LYS A 179 47.66 61.85 -19.84
CA LYS A 179 48.74 60.96 -20.28
C LYS A 179 48.42 59.49 -19.99
N LYS A 180 47.88 59.17 -18.81
CA LYS A 180 47.50 57.78 -18.46
C LYS A 180 46.39 57.24 -19.37
N VAL A 181 45.39 58.07 -19.68
CA VAL A 181 44.31 57.68 -20.61
C VAL A 181 44.89 57.41 -22.00
N ALA A 182 45.71 58.31 -22.53
CA ALA A 182 46.36 58.11 -23.83
C ALA A 182 47.22 56.82 -23.87
N MET A 183 47.98 56.53 -22.80
CA MET A 183 48.75 55.29 -22.69
C MET A 183 47.87 54.03 -22.60
N LEU A 184 46.68 54.13 -22.02
CA LEU A 184 45.75 53.01 -21.94
C LEU A 184 45.06 52.79 -23.29
N ASP A 185 44.72 53.86 -24.00
CA ASP A 185 44.13 53.78 -25.34
C ASP A 185 45.10 53.15 -26.33
N GLU A 186 46.38 53.54 -26.30
CA GLU A 186 47.44 52.91 -27.12
C GLU A 186 47.57 51.41 -26.81
N LYS A 187 47.54 51.02 -25.53
CA LYS A 187 47.56 49.60 -25.13
C LYS A 187 46.31 48.83 -25.58
N ILE A 188 45.15 49.48 -25.57
CA ILE A 188 43.90 48.86 -26.04
C ILE A 188 44.01 48.62 -27.54
N GLU A 189 44.49 49.61 -28.30
CA GLU A 189 44.67 49.52 -29.75
C GLU A 189 45.67 48.41 -30.13
N ASP A 190 46.82 48.35 -29.45
CA ASP A 190 47.82 47.28 -29.60
C ASP A 190 47.19 45.89 -29.35
N LYS A 191 46.44 45.75 -28.25
CA LYS A 191 45.80 44.48 -27.88
C LYS A 191 44.68 44.09 -28.84
N GLN A 192 43.96 45.06 -29.40
CA GLN A 192 42.97 44.80 -30.45
C GLN A 192 43.64 44.36 -31.76
N GLY A 193 44.79 44.93 -32.09
CA GLY A 193 45.64 44.47 -33.20
C GLY A 193 46.04 43.01 -33.04
N GLU A 194 46.64 42.64 -31.91
CA GLU A 194 47.02 41.25 -31.58
C GLU A 194 45.82 40.29 -31.68
N LEU A 195 44.66 40.71 -31.17
CA LEU A 195 43.44 39.89 -31.19
C LEU A 195 42.95 39.63 -32.62
N ASN A 196 43.00 40.64 -33.49
CA ASN A 196 42.61 40.49 -34.90
C ASN A 196 43.56 39.56 -35.66
N GLU A 197 44.87 39.64 -35.41
CA GLU A 197 45.86 38.71 -36.00
C GLU A 197 45.61 37.27 -35.57
N ILE A 198 45.34 37.03 -34.28
CA ILE A 198 45.01 35.70 -33.76
C ILE A 198 43.72 35.18 -34.42
N GLN A 199 42.69 36.02 -34.56
CA GLN A 199 41.45 35.62 -35.22
C GLN A 199 41.65 35.24 -36.69
N ALA A 200 42.46 35.99 -37.41
CA ALA A 200 42.83 35.66 -38.79
C ALA A 200 43.55 34.31 -38.87
N GLY A 201 44.54 34.07 -38.01
CA GLY A 201 45.26 32.79 -37.94
C GLY A 201 44.35 31.59 -37.58
N VAL A 202 43.38 31.79 -36.68
CA VAL A 202 42.38 30.76 -36.35
C VAL A 202 41.49 30.45 -37.56
N ALA A 203 41.06 31.46 -38.31
CA ALA A 203 40.25 31.27 -39.51
C ALA A 203 41.00 30.46 -40.58
N GLU A 204 42.27 30.77 -40.81
CA GLU A 204 43.12 30.02 -41.75
C GLU A 204 43.30 28.56 -41.33
N LEU A 205 43.55 28.30 -40.04
CA LEU A 205 43.67 26.95 -39.50
C LEU A 205 42.37 26.14 -39.67
N LEU A 206 41.21 26.77 -39.42
CA LEU A 206 39.91 26.11 -39.60
C LEU A 206 39.66 25.73 -41.05
N GLU A 207 40.00 26.61 -41.99
CA GLU A 207 39.85 26.30 -43.42
C GLU A 207 40.83 25.20 -43.86
N ALA A 208 42.07 25.21 -43.36
CA ALA A 208 43.03 24.14 -43.59
C ALA A 208 42.54 22.78 -43.04
N ILE A 209 41.94 22.76 -41.85
CA ILE A 209 41.34 21.55 -41.25
C ILE A 209 40.19 21.03 -42.12
N LYS A 210 39.35 21.93 -42.63
CA LYS A 210 38.22 21.57 -43.49
C LYS A 210 38.70 20.97 -44.81
N LEU A 211 39.68 21.60 -45.45
CA LEU A 211 40.31 21.07 -46.66
C LEU A 211 40.96 19.70 -46.43
N LEU A 212 41.64 19.50 -45.30
CA LEU A 212 42.21 18.20 -44.92
C LEU A 212 41.13 17.16 -44.70
N LYS A 213 40.04 17.48 -43.99
CA LYS A 213 38.88 16.58 -43.83
C LYS A 213 38.28 16.17 -45.17
N ASP A 214 38.11 17.12 -46.08
CA ASP A 214 37.56 16.84 -47.41
C ASP A 214 38.49 15.96 -48.24
N LYS A 215 39.81 16.20 -48.17
CA LYS A 215 40.81 15.32 -48.81
C LYS A 215 40.78 13.91 -48.24
N ILE A 216 40.65 13.77 -46.92
CA ILE A 216 40.51 12.46 -46.26
C ILE A 216 39.24 11.76 -46.76
N LEU A 217 38.10 12.44 -46.77
CA LEU A 217 36.82 11.90 -47.26
C LEU A 217 36.83 11.53 -48.75
N ARG A 218 37.61 12.24 -49.58
CA ARG A 218 37.80 11.92 -51.00
C ARG A 218 38.79 10.76 -51.21
N SER A 219 39.80 10.63 -50.35
CA SER A 219 40.72 9.49 -50.35
C SER A 219 40.07 8.20 -49.83
N GLU A 220 38.97 8.31 -49.06
CA GLU A 220 38.13 7.17 -48.72
C GLU A 220 37.39 6.68 -49.97
N GLY A 221 37.95 5.65 -50.60
CA GLY A 221 37.37 5.02 -51.79
C GLY A 221 35.91 4.59 -51.61
N ASP A 222 35.17 4.52 -52.72
CA ASP A 222 33.72 4.26 -52.73
C ASP A 222 33.31 2.96 -52.01
N LYS A 223 34.19 1.94 -52.04
CA LYS A 223 34.01 0.68 -51.30
C LYS A 223 33.95 0.90 -49.78
N THR A 224 34.86 1.71 -49.22
CA THR A 224 34.91 2.01 -47.79
C THR A 224 33.70 2.83 -47.35
N ARG A 225 33.29 3.80 -48.17
CA ARG A 225 32.08 4.61 -47.92
C ARG A 225 30.81 3.75 -47.95
N ALA A 226 30.68 2.85 -48.92
CA ALA A 226 29.56 1.90 -48.99
C ALA A 226 29.53 0.96 -47.77
N GLN A 227 30.69 0.48 -47.30
CA GLN A 227 30.77 -0.35 -46.10
C GLN A 227 30.42 0.41 -44.82
N LYS A 228 30.86 1.67 -44.66
CA LYS A 228 30.45 2.52 -43.52
C LYS A 228 28.94 2.75 -43.50
N ARG A 229 28.31 3.03 -44.65
CA ARG A 229 26.85 3.18 -44.74
C ARG A 229 26.11 1.91 -44.30
N LYS A 230 26.54 0.75 -44.82
CA LYS A 230 25.98 -0.55 -44.40
C LYS A 230 26.19 -0.81 -42.91
N MET A 231 27.35 -0.45 -42.35
CA MET A 231 27.63 -0.56 -40.93
C MET A 231 26.67 0.30 -40.10
N GLU A 232 26.45 1.56 -40.47
CA GLU A 232 25.53 2.46 -39.77
C GLU A 232 24.08 2.00 -39.88
N GLU A 233 23.64 1.52 -41.04
CA GLU A 233 22.31 0.92 -41.22
C GLU A 233 22.13 -0.33 -40.33
N LEU A 234 23.14 -1.21 -40.29
CA LEU A 234 23.12 -2.40 -39.44
C LEU A 234 23.12 -2.02 -37.95
N LYS A 235 23.91 -1.02 -37.54
CA LYS A 235 23.91 -0.51 -36.16
C LYS A 235 22.52 0.00 -35.77
N LYS A 236 21.90 0.83 -36.63
CA LYS A 236 20.57 1.37 -36.39
C LYS A 236 19.53 0.25 -36.27
N SER A 237 19.53 -0.69 -37.22
CA SER A 237 18.63 -1.87 -37.19
C SER A 237 18.83 -2.73 -35.94
N LEU A 238 20.09 -2.90 -35.51
CA LEU A 238 20.43 -3.67 -34.31
C LEU A 238 19.91 -2.98 -33.05
N GLU A 239 20.01 -1.66 -32.98
CA GLU A 239 19.51 -0.86 -31.86
C GLU A 239 17.97 -0.87 -31.79
N GLU A 240 17.29 -0.74 -32.93
CA GLU A 240 15.84 -0.88 -33.05
C GLU A 240 15.37 -2.27 -32.59
N ARG A 241 16.04 -3.34 -33.04
CA ARG A 241 15.73 -4.72 -32.61
C ARG A 241 16.00 -4.92 -31.12
N ARG A 242 17.06 -4.34 -30.56
CA ARG A 242 17.33 -4.36 -29.11
C ARG A 242 16.22 -3.68 -28.33
N ASN A 243 15.76 -2.52 -28.79
CA ASN A 243 14.66 -1.79 -28.17
C ASN A 243 13.34 -2.57 -28.26
N HIS A 244 13.07 -3.21 -29.40
CA HIS A 244 11.90 -4.07 -29.57
C HIS A 244 11.95 -5.27 -28.62
N LYS A 245 13.09 -5.96 -28.51
CA LYS A 245 13.30 -7.06 -27.56
C LYS A 245 13.06 -6.62 -26.11
N ARG A 246 13.56 -5.45 -25.71
CA ARG A 246 13.33 -4.89 -24.37
C ARG A 246 11.85 -4.63 -24.11
N ARG A 247 11.12 -4.04 -25.07
CA ARG A 247 9.67 -3.81 -24.98
C ARG A 247 8.89 -5.11 -24.86
N MET A 248 9.20 -6.10 -25.70
CA MET A 248 8.55 -7.43 -25.63
C MET A 248 8.80 -8.11 -24.28
N ALA A 249 10.03 -8.09 -23.77
CA ALA A 249 10.35 -8.66 -22.46
C ALA A 249 9.57 -7.99 -21.32
N LEU A 250 9.40 -6.66 -21.36
CA LEU A 250 8.59 -5.92 -20.39
C LEU A 250 7.12 -6.32 -20.48
N ASN A 251 6.57 -6.42 -21.69
CA ASN A 251 5.17 -6.82 -21.90
C ASN A 251 4.91 -8.25 -21.42
N ILE A 252 5.81 -9.19 -21.70
CA ILE A 252 5.73 -10.58 -21.19
C ILE A 252 5.74 -10.58 -19.67
N ARG A 253 6.61 -9.79 -19.04
CA ARG A 253 6.67 -9.69 -17.58
C ARG A 253 5.37 -9.16 -16.99
N LYS A 254 4.81 -8.09 -17.56
CA LYS A 254 3.52 -7.52 -17.13
C LYS A 254 2.37 -8.51 -17.32
N ALA A 255 2.33 -9.21 -18.46
CA ALA A 255 1.31 -10.22 -18.73
C ALA A 255 1.37 -11.37 -17.71
N ARG A 256 2.58 -11.81 -17.34
CA ARG A 256 2.76 -12.83 -16.28
C ARG A 256 2.28 -12.35 -14.92
N GLU A 257 2.66 -11.15 -14.51
CA GLU A 257 2.24 -10.57 -13.22
C GLU A 257 0.72 -10.40 -13.15
N ASN A 258 0.08 -9.98 -14.26
CA ASN A 258 -1.37 -9.87 -14.32
C ASN A 258 -2.06 -11.23 -14.28
N ALA A 259 -1.49 -12.25 -14.94
CA ALA A 259 -2.03 -13.61 -14.88
C ALA A 259 -1.93 -14.21 -13.47
N GLU A 260 -0.82 -13.97 -12.76
CA GLU A 260 -0.62 -14.41 -11.37
C GLU A 260 -1.66 -13.76 -10.44
N LYS A 261 -1.86 -12.44 -10.53
CA LYS A 261 -2.91 -11.74 -9.75
C LYS A 261 -4.32 -12.22 -10.08
N ALA A 262 -4.58 -12.58 -11.34
CA ALA A 262 -5.86 -13.13 -11.74
C ALA A 262 -6.10 -14.52 -11.15
N LEU A 263 -5.05 -15.35 -11.08
CA LEU A 263 -5.10 -16.67 -10.42
C LEU A 263 -5.35 -16.53 -8.92
N GLU A 264 -4.62 -15.66 -8.21
CA GLU A 264 -4.81 -15.42 -6.77
C GLU A 264 -6.25 -14.97 -6.46
N LYS A 265 -6.80 -14.04 -7.27
CA LYS A 265 -8.20 -13.62 -7.12
C LYS A 265 -9.19 -14.74 -7.40
N ALA A 266 -8.92 -15.59 -8.39
CA ALA A 266 -9.77 -16.73 -8.68
C ALA A 266 -9.75 -17.76 -7.54
N GLU A 267 -8.61 -17.96 -6.87
CA GLU A 267 -8.51 -18.81 -5.69
C GLU A 267 -9.26 -18.22 -4.49
N GLN A 268 -9.14 -16.91 -4.24
CA GLN A 268 -9.92 -16.22 -3.21
C GLN A 268 -11.42 -16.35 -3.45
N LEU A 269 -11.89 -16.07 -4.66
CA LEU A 269 -13.31 -16.21 -5.01
C LEU A 269 -13.81 -17.65 -4.85
N ARG A 270 -12.98 -18.66 -5.13
CA ARG A 270 -13.34 -20.07 -4.89
C ARG A 270 -13.51 -20.36 -3.40
N GLN A 271 -12.63 -19.83 -2.55
CA GLN A 271 -12.76 -19.97 -1.10
C GLN A 271 -14.01 -19.26 -0.58
N ASP A 272 -14.30 -18.06 -1.08
CA ASP A 272 -15.51 -17.30 -0.72
C ASP A 272 -16.79 -18.01 -1.15
N ILE A 273 -16.80 -18.65 -2.32
CA ILE A 273 -17.94 -19.48 -2.75
C ILE A 273 -18.12 -20.66 -1.79
N GLU A 274 -17.04 -21.37 -1.45
CA GLU A 274 -17.12 -22.53 -0.54
C GLU A 274 -17.60 -22.14 0.87
N THR A 275 -17.21 -20.96 1.38
CA THR A 275 -17.70 -20.47 2.68
C THR A 275 -19.16 -20.07 2.60
N LEU A 276 -19.58 -19.38 1.54
CA LEU A 276 -20.99 -18.99 1.32
C LEU A 276 -21.90 -20.21 1.16
N GLU A 277 -21.47 -21.25 0.42
CA GLU A 277 -22.22 -22.50 0.27
C GLU A 277 -22.43 -23.18 1.64
N LYS A 278 -21.40 -23.24 2.49
CA LYS A 278 -21.51 -23.78 3.85
C LYS A 278 -22.42 -22.94 4.75
N GLU A 279 -22.44 -21.63 4.59
CA GLU A 279 -23.34 -20.74 5.33
C GLU A 279 -24.79 -20.90 4.87
N GLU A 280 -25.04 -21.05 3.57
CA GLU A 280 -26.36 -21.35 3.01
C GLU A 280 -26.90 -22.68 3.55
N GLU A 281 -26.06 -23.73 3.53
CA GLU A 281 -26.44 -25.06 4.01
C GLU A 281 -26.80 -25.05 5.50
N LYS A 282 -26.11 -24.24 6.32
CA LYS A 282 -26.45 -24.04 7.75
C LYS A 282 -27.74 -23.27 7.97
N ARG A 283 -28.04 -22.28 7.11
CA ARG A 283 -29.25 -21.44 7.22
C ARG A 283 -30.50 -22.14 6.68
N ARG A 284 -30.36 -23.09 5.75
CA ARG A 284 -31.46 -23.85 5.16
C ARG A 284 -32.40 -24.50 6.21
N PRO A 285 -31.92 -25.27 7.21
CA PRO A 285 -32.81 -25.88 8.20
C PRO A 285 -33.51 -24.86 9.11
N GLU A 286 -32.87 -23.71 9.39
CA GLU A 286 -33.53 -22.64 10.15
C GLU A 286 -34.66 -22.02 9.34
N SER A 287 -34.45 -21.82 8.03
CA SER A 287 -35.47 -21.33 7.11
C SER A 287 -36.64 -22.32 6.98
N GLU A 288 -36.36 -23.63 6.89
CA GLU A 288 -37.40 -24.67 6.83
C GLU A 288 -38.24 -24.69 8.11
N LYS A 289 -37.61 -24.63 9.29
CA LYS A 289 -38.32 -24.52 10.58
C LYS A 289 -39.19 -23.27 10.67
N LEU A 290 -38.67 -22.13 10.22
CA LEU A 290 -39.43 -20.88 10.19
C LEU A 290 -40.66 -20.99 9.27
N GLN A 291 -40.53 -21.67 8.12
CA GLN A 291 -41.65 -21.92 7.22
C GLN A 291 -42.70 -22.85 7.86
N GLU A 292 -42.28 -23.93 8.53
CA GLU A 292 -43.19 -24.82 9.25
C GLU A 292 -43.96 -24.08 10.34
N ILE A 293 -43.28 -23.25 11.14
CA ILE A 293 -43.92 -22.43 12.18
C ILE A 293 -44.92 -21.45 11.55
N ALA A 294 -44.55 -20.79 10.45
CA ALA A 294 -45.44 -19.85 9.76
C ALA A 294 -46.69 -20.53 9.20
N LEU A 295 -46.56 -21.75 8.66
CA LEU A 295 -47.68 -22.56 8.20
C LEU A 295 -48.61 -22.96 9.36
N GLY A 296 -48.04 -23.45 10.47
CA GLY A 296 -48.82 -23.81 11.66
C GLY A 296 -49.60 -22.62 12.23
N LEU A 297 -48.95 -21.45 12.36
CA LEU A 297 -49.62 -20.22 12.79
C LEU A 297 -50.75 -19.79 11.84
N PHE A 298 -50.58 -20.01 10.53
CA PHE A 298 -51.60 -19.71 9.55
C PHE A 298 -52.82 -20.63 9.69
N GLU A 299 -52.60 -21.92 9.91
CA GLU A 299 -53.67 -22.90 10.19
C GLU A 299 -54.41 -22.57 11.48
N ASP A 300 -53.68 -22.31 12.58
CA ASP A 300 -54.25 -21.90 13.86
C ASP A 300 -55.08 -20.62 13.73
N HIS A 301 -54.58 -19.64 12.98
CA HIS A 301 -55.30 -18.39 12.72
C HIS A 301 -56.63 -18.63 12.00
N ASN A 302 -56.64 -19.51 10.99
CA ASN A 302 -57.85 -19.85 10.25
C ASN A 302 -58.87 -20.61 11.13
N GLN A 303 -58.40 -21.55 11.97
CA GLN A 303 -59.27 -22.25 12.93
C GLN A 303 -59.89 -21.28 13.93
N LEU A 304 -59.09 -20.36 14.50
CA LEU A 304 -59.59 -19.32 15.41
C LEU A 304 -60.60 -18.39 14.72
N LEU A 305 -60.40 -18.06 13.43
CA LEU A 305 -61.37 -17.29 12.66
C LEU A 305 -62.70 -18.02 12.46
N GLU A 306 -62.68 -19.32 12.20
CA GLU A 306 -63.90 -20.13 12.10
C GLU A 306 -64.63 -20.24 13.43
N GLN A 307 -63.90 -20.55 14.51
CA GLN A 307 -64.46 -20.57 15.87
C GLN A 307 -65.08 -19.23 16.25
N ARG A 308 -64.41 -18.12 15.91
CA ARG A 308 -64.94 -16.78 16.15
C ARG A 308 -66.25 -16.54 15.38
N LYS A 309 -66.33 -16.93 14.10
CA LYS A 309 -67.58 -16.82 13.31
C LYS A 309 -68.71 -17.64 13.91
N GLU A 310 -68.41 -18.83 14.41
CA GLU A 310 -69.41 -19.69 15.05
C GLU A 310 -69.89 -19.11 16.39
N GLN A 311 -68.97 -18.60 17.21
CA GLN A 311 -69.31 -17.86 18.42
C GLN A 311 -70.13 -16.59 18.13
N GLU A 312 -69.82 -15.85 17.07
CA GLU A 312 -70.60 -14.68 16.63
C GLU A 312 -72.05 -15.06 16.29
N LYS A 313 -72.29 -16.21 15.64
CA LYS A 313 -73.66 -16.73 15.40
C LYS A 313 -74.38 -17.07 16.69
N VAL A 314 -73.73 -17.78 17.61
CA VAL A 314 -74.30 -18.14 18.91
C VAL A 314 -74.67 -16.89 19.72
N VAL A 315 -73.81 -15.87 19.71
CA VAL A 315 -74.09 -14.58 20.35
C VAL A 315 -75.33 -13.93 19.73
N GLU A 316 -75.48 -13.97 18.41
CA GLU A 316 -76.64 -13.39 17.73
C GLU A 316 -77.94 -14.14 18.07
N GLU A 317 -77.92 -15.48 18.07
CA GLU A 317 -79.04 -16.31 18.51
C GLU A 317 -79.43 -16.04 19.98
N LEU A 318 -78.44 -15.88 20.86
CA LEU A 318 -78.68 -15.55 22.27
C LEU A 318 -79.27 -14.15 22.42
N LYS A 319 -78.84 -13.16 21.62
CA LYS A 319 -79.47 -11.82 21.61
C LYS A 319 -80.93 -11.90 21.19
N GLU A 320 -81.25 -12.70 20.17
CA GLU A 320 -82.65 -12.91 19.76
C GLU A 320 -83.48 -13.56 20.87
N LYS A 321 -82.97 -14.61 21.52
CA LYS A 321 -83.64 -15.25 22.66
C LYS A 321 -83.83 -14.29 23.84
N VAL A 322 -82.81 -13.49 24.18
CA VAL A 322 -82.92 -12.48 25.24
C VAL A 322 -83.97 -11.42 24.88
N LYS A 323 -84.08 -11.03 23.61
CA LYS A 323 -85.13 -10.13 23.13
C LYS A 323 -86.51 -10.76 23.27
N GLN A 324 -86.70 -12.01 22.84
CA GLN A 324 -87.96 -12.75 23.00
C GLN A 324 -88.36 -12.85 24.48
N ILE A 325 -87.46 -13.29 25.35
CA ILE A 325 -87.72 -13.37 26.80
C ILE A 325 -88.05 -11.99 27.39
N ARG A 326 -87.39 -10.92 26.92
CA ARG A 326 -87.69 -9.55 27.36
C ARG A 326 -89.09 -9.13 26.94
N ASP A 327 -89.48 -9.42 25.69
CA ASP A 327 -90.79 -9.08 25.15
C ASP A 327 -91.89 -9.88 25.89
N GLU A 328 -91.68 -11.19 26.13
CA GLU A 328 -92.55 -12.02 26.97
C GLU A 328 -92.65 -11.50 28.41
N HIS A 329 -91.53 -11.12 29.02
CA HIS A 329 -91.52 -10.55 30.37
C HIS A 329 -92.28 -9.22 30.43
N GLN A 330 -92.19 -8.38 29.40
CA GLN A 330 -92.99 -7.16 29.28
C GLN A 330 -94.47 -7.45 29.11
N GLU A 331 -94.85 -8.46 28.31
CA GLU A 331 -96.25 -8.89 28.20
C GLU A 331 -96.81 -9.41 29.52
N VAL A 332 -96.04 -10.25 30.23
CA VAL A 332 -96.45 -10.77 31.54
C VAL A 332 -96.60 -9.63 32.55
N LYS A 333 -95.68 -8.65 32.57
CA LYS A 333 -95.80 -7.46 33.41
C LYS A 333 -97.07 -6.65 33.12
N LYS A 334 -97.39 -6.41 31.84
CA LYS A 334 -98.63 -5.73 31.46
C LYS A 334 -99.87 -6.48 31.95
N LYS A 335 -99.92 -7.80 31.77
CA LYS A 335 -101.01 -8.64 32.31
C LYS A 335 -101.10 -8.59 33.83
N GLU A 336 -99.96 -8.55 34.53
CA GLU A 336 -99.92 -8.41 35.98
C GLU A 336 -100.45 -7.03 36.43
N GLU A 337 -100.08 -5.95 35.74
CA GLU A 337 -100.60 -4.60 35.97
C GLU A 337 -102.11 -4.50 35.68
N ASP A 338 -102.60 -5.07 34.58
CA ASP A 338 -104.03 -5.15 34.24
C ASP A 338 -104.82 -5.95 35.29
N LEU A 339 -104.26 -7.04 35.81
CA LEU A 339 -104.86 -7.83 36.90
C LEU A 339 -104.89 -7.04 38.21
N LYS A 340 -103.86 -6.25 38.52
CA LYS A 340 -103.82 -5.37 39.69
C LYS A 340 -104.88 -4.27 39.60
N MET A 341 -105.00 -3.59 38.45
CA MET A 341 -106.06 -2.59 38.24
C MET A 341 -107.47 -3.18 38.38
N ASN A 342 -107.73 -4.36 37.79
CA ASN A 342 -109.01 -5.05 37.93
C ASN A 342 -109.32 -5.51 39.37
N TYR A 343 -108.30 -5.65 40.22
CA TYR A 343 -108.47 -6.02 41.62
C TYR A 343 -108.70 -4.78 42.51
N GLU A 344 -108.18 -3.62 42.13
CA GLU A 344 -108.36 -2.35 42.84
C GLU A 344 -109.68 -1.62 42.49
N GLU A 345 -110.32 -1.96 41.36
CA GLU A 345 -111.64 -1.43 40.95
C GLU A 345 -112.86 -2.23 41.51
N LYS A 346 -112.62 -3.22 42.39
CA LYS A 346 -113.65 -3.92 43.18
C LYS A 346 -113.53 -3.60 44.66
#